data_AF-A0A370N162-F1
#
_entry.id   AF-A0A370N162-F1
#
_cell.length_a   1.000
_cell.length_b   1.000
_cell.length_c   1.000
_cell.angle_alpha   90.00
_cell.angle_beta   90.00
_cell.angle_gamma   90.00
#
_symmetry.space_group_name_H-M   'P 1'
#
loop_
_entity.id
_entity.type
_entity.pdbx_description
1 polymer ?
#
loop_
_entity_poly.entity_id
_entity_poly.type
_entity_poly.pdbx_seq_one_letter_code
_entity_poly.pdbx_strand_id
1 'polypeptide(L)' 'MSVTVHVEYQYCQHGKKAVQTGNDLVTVSENTNSAILAMLRLLHPHWESIKVLSASPATSTATTPGN' A
#
# COMPACT_ATOMS: atom_id res chain seq x y z
N MET A 1 -13.10 11.38 5.44
CA MET A 1 -12.45 10.40 6.32
C MET A 1 -11.27 9.81 5.55
N SER A 2 -10.14 9.56 6.21
CA SER A 2 -9.00 8.86 5.63
C SER A 2 -8.77 7.55 6.37
N VAL A 3 -8.40 6.51 5.65
CA VAL A 3 -8.17 5.17 6.19
C VAL A 3 -6.72 4.80 5.93
N THR A 4 -6.03 4.34 6.97
CA THR A 4 -4.71 3.73 6.83
C THR A 4 -4.88 2.24 6.54
N VAL A 5 -4.26 1.80 5.46
CA VAL A 5 -4.34 0.42 4.96
C VAL A 5 -2.92 -0.15 4.88
N HIS A 6 -2.76 -1.39 5.33
CA HIS A 6 -1.57 -2.17 5.08
C HIS A 6 -1.69 -2.81 3.70
N VAL A 7 -0.74 -2.53 2.82
CA VAL A 7 -0.78 -2.90 1.41
C VAL A 7 0.44 -3.72 1.09
N GLU A 8 0.25 -4.91 0.54
CA GLU A 8 1.31 -5.67 -0.12
C GLU A 8 1.26 -5.39 -1.61
N TYR A 9 2.40 -5.10 -2.21
CA TYR A 9 2.50 -4.72 -3.61
C TYR A 9 3.73 -5.31 -4.28
N GLN A 10 3.65 -5.36 -5.60
CA GLN A 10 4.76 -5.65 -6.49
C GLN A 10 5.04 -4.46 -7.39
N TYR A 11 6.30 -4.25 -7.73
CA TYR A 11 6.72 -3.19 -8.64
C TYR A 11 7.99 -3.59 -9.39
N CYS A 12 8.21 -2.97 -10.55
CA CYS A 12 9.51 -2.96 -11.24
C CYS A 12 10.14 -1.58 -11.03
N GLN A 13 11.44 -1.48 -10.81
CA GLN A 13 12.09 -0.16 -10.87
C GLN A 13 12.25 0.26 -12.34
N HIS A 14 12.14 1.56 -12.61
CA HIS A 14 12.37 2.09 -13.94
C HIS A 14 13.73 1.62 -14.49
N GLY A 15 13.70 1.04 -15.69
CA GLY A 15 14.88 0.45 -16.34
C GLY A 15 15.32 -0.93 -15.81
N LYS A 16 14.64 -1.50 -14.81
CA LYS A 16 14.90 -2.85 -14.28
C LYS A 16 13.72 -3.77 -14.56
N LYS A 17 14.02 -4.97 -15.08
CA LYS A 17 13.01 -6.03 -15.32
C LYS A 17 12.70 -6.88 -14.08
N ALA A 18 13.41 -6.66 -12.98
CA ALA A 18 13.21 -7.42 -11.76
C ALA A 18 11.95 -6.95 -11.04
N VAL A 19 11.00 -7.87 -10.85
CA VAL A 19 9.84 -7.66 -9.99
C VAL A 19 10.30 -7.71 -8.55
N GLN A 20 10.02 -6.65 -7.80
CA GLN A 20 10.22 -6.58 -6.37
C GLN A 20 8.87 -6.62 -5.66
N THR A 21 8.83 -7.27 -4.51
CA THR A 21 7.65 -7.33 -3.65
C THR A 21 7.97 -6.54 -2.38
N GLY A 22 7.00 -5.77 -1.88
CA GLY A 22 7.11 -5.03 -0.64
C GLY A 22 5.76 -4.90 0.04
N ASN A 23 5.77 -4.36 1.25
CA ASN A 23 4.58 -3.97 1.97
C ASN A 23 4.77 -2.60 2.60
N ASP A 24 3.68 -1.85 2.74
CA ASP A 24 3.71 -0.53 3.37
C ASP A 24 2.34 -0.15 3.95
N LEU A 25 2.35 0.85 4.83
CA LEU A 25 1.16 1.47 5.39
C LEU A 25 0.83 2.75 4.61
N VAL A 26 -0.25 2.69 3.83
CA VAL A 26 -0.67 3.80 2.97
C VAL A 26 -1.92 4.42 3.57
N THR A 27 -1.94 5.75 3.71
CA THR A 27 -3.14 6.48 4.11
C THR A 27 -3.86 6.99 2.87
N VAL A 28 -5.07 6.52 2.64
CA VAL A 28 -5.91 6.85 1.49
C VAL A 28 -7.25 7.42 1.93
N SER A 29 -7.86 8.26 1.09
CA SER A 29 -9.21 8.79 1.37
C SER A 29 -10.27 7.69 1.36
N GLU A 30 -10.09 6.67 0.53
CA GLU A 30 -10.98 5.52 0.39
C GLU A 30 -10.17 4.24 0.21
N ASN A 31 -10.57 3.16 0.88
CA ASN A 31 -9.91 1.85 0.76
C ASN A 31 -10.30 1.15 -0.56
N THR A 32 -9.83 1.70 -1.67
CA THR A 32 -10.00 1.12 -3.01
C THR A 32 -8.63 0.90 -3.65
N ASN A 33 -8.50 -0.16 -4.46
CA ASN A 33 -7.26 -0.46 -5.17
C ASN A 33 -6.77 0.73 -6.03
N SER A 34 -7.70 1.48 -6.63
CA SER A 34 -7.36 2.67 -7.43
C SER A 34 -6.75 3.79 -6.59
N ALA A 35 -7.32 4.08 -5.41
CA ALA A 35 -6.78 5.09 -4.51
C ALA A 35 -5.42 4.70 -3.95
N ILE A 36 -5.27 3.42 -3.57
CA ILE A 36 -4.00 2.85 -3.08
C ILE A 36 -2.92 2.94 -4.16
N LEU A 37 -3.24 2.52 -5.39
CA LEU A 37 -2.29 2.54 -6.49
C LEU A 37 -1.91 3.97 -6.90
N ALA A 38 -2.84 4.92 -6.87
CA ALA A 38 -2.54 6.33 -7.08
C ALA A 38 -1.57 6.87 -6.02
N MET A 39 -1.78 6.50 -4.75
CA MET A 39 -0.91 6.91 -3.65
C MET A 39 0.49 6.28 -3.74
N LEU A 40 0.58 4.97 -4.07
CA LEU A 40 1.88 4.30 -4.29
C LEU A 40 2.66 4.94 -5.45
N ARG A 41 1.99 5.34 -6.54
CA ARG A 41 2.63 6.07 -7.64
C ARG A 41 3.15 7.44 -7.23
N LEU A 42 2.42 8.14 -6.36
CA LEU A 42 2.83 9.45 -5.86
C LEU A 42 4.07 9.34 -4.96
N LEU A 43 4.12 8.33 -4.10
CA LEU A 43 5.24 8.09 -3.19
C LEU A 43 6.49 7.55 -3.91
N HIS A 44 6.29 6.78 -4.98
CA HIS A 44 7.37 6.12 -5.70
C HIS A 44 7.31 6.41 -7.21
N PRO A 45 7.72 7.61 -7.65
CA PRO A 45 7.64 8.03 -9.06
C PRO A 45 8.53 7.21 -10.01
N HIS A 46 9.54 6.50 -9.47
CA HIS A 46 10.44 5.65 -10.26
C HIS A 46 9.98 4.18 -10.34
N TRP A 47 8.80 3.84 -9.79
CA TRP A 47 8.25 2.51 -9.90
C TRP A 47 7.37 2.38 -11.14
N GLU A 48 7.58 1.31 -11.87
CA GLU A 48 6.81 0.89 -13.03
C GLU A 48 6.06 -0.40 -12.71
N SER A 49 5.00 -0.69 -13.48
CA SER A 49 4.22 -1.93 -13.35
C SER A 49 3.77 -2.25 -11.92
N ILE A 50 3.40 -1.22 -11.14
CA ILE A 50 2.93 -1.38 -9.76
C ILE A 50 1.65 -2.21 -9.75
N LYS A 51 1.63 -3.25 -8.93
CA LYS A 51 0.50 -4.15 -8.74
C LYS A 51 0.23 -4.31 -7.26
N VAL A 52 -1.00 -4.03 -6.83
CA VAL A 52 -1.45 -4.34 -5.47
C VAL A 52 -1.77 -5.83 -5.39
N LEU A 53 -1.15 -6.53 -4.44
CA LEU A 53 -1.40 -7.95 -4.17
C LEU A 53 -2.51 -8.12 -3.14
N SER A 54 -2.39 -7.40 -2.03
CA SER A 54 -3.34 -7.41 -0.94
C SER A 54 -3.43 -6.01 -0.35
N ALA A 55 -4.62 -5.66 0.14
CA ALA A 55 -4.84 -4.46 0.91
C ALA A 55 -5.78 -4.81 2.06
N SER A 56 -5.31 -4.60 3.28
CA SER A 56 -6.10 -4.78 4.49
C SER A 56 -6.16 -3.46 5.25
N PRO A 57 -7.30 -3.05 5.80
CA PRO A 57 -7.31 -1.94 6.75
C PRO A 57 -6.29 -2.24 7.85
N ALA A 58 -5.42 -1.26 8.13
CA ALA A 58 -4.52 -1.38 9.26
C ALA A 58 -5.41 -1.46 10.49
N THR A 59 -5.51 -2.64 11.08
CA THR A 59 -6.23 -2.82 12.33
C THR A 59 -5.60 -1.84 13.31
N SER A 60 -6.32 -0.77 13.64
CA SER A 60 -6.07 -0.06 14.89
C SER A 60 -6.34 -1.11 15.96
N THR A 61 -5.32 -1.87 16.34
CA THR A 61 -5.32 -2.64 17.57
C THR A 61 -5.45 -1.61 18.66
N ALA A 62 -6.70 -1.25 18.98
CA ALA A 62 -7.05 -0.83 20.31
C ALA A 62 -6.54 -1.95 21.22
N THR A 63 -5.38 -1.72 21.83
CA THR A 63 -4.94 -2.45 23.00
C THR A 63 -6.06 -2.28 24.02
N THR A 64 -6.92 -3.28 24.16
CA THR A 64 -7.69 -3.46 25.39
C THR A 64 -6.72 -4.08 26.38
N PRO A 65 -6.26 -3.37 27.43
CA PRO A 65 -5.66 -4.05 28.56
C PRO A 65 -6.81 -4.80 29.23
N GLY A 66 -6.81 -6.12 29.09
CA GLY A 66 -7.71 -6.98 29.87
C GLY A 66 -7.47 -6.73 31.35
N ASN A 67 -8.57 -6.46 32.05
CA ASN A 67 -8.66 -6.19 33.49
C ASN A 67 -8.27 -7.40 34.34
#